data_AF-A0A1I7WL64-F1
#
_entry.id   AF-A0A1I7WL64-F1
#
_cell.length_a   1.000
_cell.length_b   1.000
_cell.length_c   1.000
_cell.angle_alpha   90.00
_cell.angle_beta   90.00
_cell.angle_gamma   90.00
#
_symmetry.space_group_name_H-M   'P 1'
#
loop_
_entity.id
_entity.type
_entity.pdbx_description
1 polymer ?
#
loop_
_entity_poly.entity_id
_entity_poly.type
_entity_poly.pdbx_seq_one_letter_code
_entity_poly.pdbx_strand_id
1 'polypeptide(L)' 'MSYDILGGEHLLATRVLELSVWNCGGLMDNNKMYMLYIPLQKLKNQPEDRKGNRVLEGWFSFDKNV' A
#
# COMPACT_ATOMS: atom_id res chain seq x y z
N MET A 1 -29.45 1.38 -4.09
CA MET A 1 -28.24 2.24 -4.10
C MET A 1 -27.05 1.33 -4.33
N SER A 2 -26.60 1.24 -5.58
CA SER A 2 -25.34 0.57 -5.91
C SER A 2 -24.24 1.54 -5.51
N TYR A 3 -23.56 1.29 -4.38
CA TYR A 3 -22.42 2.11 -3.98
C TYR A 3 -21.31 1.91 -5.02
N ASP A 4 -21.10 2.93 -5.86
CA ASP A 4 -19.92 3.21 -6.68
C ASP A 4 -18.88 2.09 -6.90
N ILE A 5 -19.29 1.00 -7.53
CA ILE A 5 -18.34 -0.01 -8.06
C ILE A 5 -17.43 0.64 -9.13
N LEU A 6 -17.93 1.67 -9.84
CA LEU A 6 -17.17 2.47 -10.80
C LEU A 6 -16.11 3.36 -10.12
N GLY A 7 -16.38 3.83 -8.91
CA GLY A 7 -15.44 4.65 -8.14
C GLY A 7 -14.24 3.82 -7.68
N GLY A 8 -14.48 2.62 -7.15
CA GLY A 8 -13.42 1.73 -6.66
C GLY A 8 -12.32 1.45 -7.70
N GLU A 9 -12.71 1.14 -8.93
CA GLU A 9 -11.76 0.81 -10.01
C GLU A 9 -10.89 1.99 -10.46
N HIS A 10 -11.44 3.20 -10.41
CA HIS A 10 -10.69 4.43 -10.67
C HIS A 10 -9.75 4.75 -9.50
N LEU A 11 -10.22 4.59 -8.26
CA LEU A 11 -9.44 4.85 -7.05
C LEU A 11 -8.21 3.93 -6.96
N LEU A 12 -8.35 2.64 -7.31
CA LEU A 12 -7.21 1.74 -7.37
C LEU A 12 -6.21 2.12 -8.46
N ALA A 13 -6.64 2.76 -9.55
CA ALA A 13 -5.75 3.18 -10.64
C ALA A 13 -4.93 4.44 -10.33
N THR A 14 -5.41 5.32 -9.45
CA THR A 14 -4.81 6.65 -9.24
C THR A 14 -4.19 6.85 -7.86
N ARG A 15 -4.28 5.88 -6.95
CA ARG A 15 -3.82 6.03 -5.56
C ARG A 15 -2.67 5.10 -5.22
N VAL A 16 -1.97 5.46 -4.13
CA VAL A 16 -0.91 4.68 -3.51
C VAL A 16 -1.30 4.36 -2.08
N LEU A 17 -0.81 3.23 -1.56
CA LEU A 17 -0.75 2.93 -0.14
C LEU A 17 0.59 3.44 0.39
N GLU A 18 0.56 4.44 1.25
CA GLU A 18 1.73 4.92 1.99
C GLU A 18 1.91 4.06 3.25
N LEU A 19 3.12 3.57 3.47
CA LEU A 19 3.52 2.79 4.63
C LEU A 19 4.74 3.42 5.29
N SER A 20 4.64 3.70 6.59
CA SER A 20 5.77 4.18 7.40
C SER A 20 6.11 3.15 8.47
N VAL A 21 7.39 2.77 8.59
CA VAL A 21 7.90 1.90 9.65
C VAL A 21 8.80 2.70 10.57
N TRP A 22 8.51 2.66 11.86
CA TRP A 22 9.20 3.41 12.90
C TRP A 22 10.00 2.48 13.79
N ASN A 23 11.27 2.79 14.02
CA ASN A 23 12.05 2.14 15.06
C ASN A 23 11.85 2.88 16.39
N CYS A 24 11.14 2.26 17.33
CA CYS A 24 10.86 2.83 18.65
C CYS A 24 11.94 2.51 19.71
N GLY A 25 13.11 2.02 19.30
CA GLY A 25 14.16 1.55 20.20
C GLY A 25 15.30 2.53 20.41
N GLY A 26 15.25 3.33 21.49
CA GLY A 26 16.46 3.88 22.12
C GLY A 26 16.28 5.26 22.77
N LEU A 27 16.80 5.42 23.98
CA LEU A 27 16.85 6.62 24.84
C LEU A 27 17.44 7.90 24.19
N MET A 28 17.88 7.83 22.93
CA MET A 28 18.55 8.89 22.19
C MET A 28 17.89 9.03 20.81
N ASP A 29 16.88 9.91 20.74
CA ASP A 29 16.30 10.72 19.64
C ASP A 29 16.55 10.43 18.14
N ASN A 30 17.09 9.29 17.75
CA ASN A 30 17.28 8.90 16.36
C ASN A 30 16.18 7.92 15.94
N ASN A 31 14.93 8.39 15.97
CA ASN A 31 13.80 7.69 15.37
C ASN A 31 14.03 7.62 13.86
N LYS A 32 14.59 6.52 13.39
CA LYS A 32 14.65 6.24 11.95
C LYS A 32 13.26 5.81 11.48
N MET A 33 12.69 6.60 10.57
CA MET A 33 11.47 6.29 9.85
C MET A 33 11.85 5.82 8.44
N TYR A 34 11.30 4.67 8.03
CA TYR A 34 11.38 4.21 6.65
C TYR A 34 10.00 4.35 6.00
N MET A 35 9.96 4.91 4.79
CA MET A 35 8.71 5.12 4.04
C MET A 35 8.69 4.30 2.75
N LEU A 36 7.51 3.83 2.38
CA LEU A 36 7.26 3.08 1.17
C LEU A 36 5.91 3.49 0.57
N TYR A 37 5.87 3.66 -0.74
CA TYR A 37 4.65 3.93 -1.50
C TYR A 37 4.36 2.74 -2.42
N ILE A 38 3.24 2.06 -2.21
CA ILE A 38 2.79 0.94 -3.06
C ILE A 38 1.65 1.42 -3.97
N PRO A 39 1.84 1.51 -5.30
CA PRO A 39 0.75 1.87 -6.21
C PRO A 39 -0.40 0.85 -6.14
N LEU A 40 -1.63 1.30 -5.88
CA LEU A 40 -2.80 0.41 -5.79
C LEU A 40 -3.18 -0.21 -7.13
N GLN A 41 -2.66 0.32 -8.25
CA GLN A 41 -2.80 -0.29 -9.57
C GLN A 41 -2.22 -1.71 -9.58
N LYS A 42 -1.19 -1.99 -8.77
CA LYS A 42 -0.65 -3.35 -8.62
C LYS A 42 -1.67 -4.32 -8.01
N LEU A 43 -2.52 -3.84 -7.10
CA LEU A 43 -3.63 -4.61 -6.52
C LEU A 43 -4.78 -4.77 -7.53
N LYS A 44 -5.08 -3.72 -8.31
CA LYS A 44 -6.07 -3.78 -9.41
C LYS A 44 -5.75 -4.85 -10.43
N ASN A 45 -4.48 -5.03 -10.75
CA ASN A 45 -4.02 -6.02 -11.73
C ASN A 45 -4.02 -7.46 -11.19
N GLN A 46 -4.34 -7.69 -9.91
CA GLN A 46 -4.43 -9.03 -9.35
C GLN A 46 -5.77 -9.68 -9.70
N PRO A 47 -5.81 -11.00 -9.91
CA PRO A 47 -7.06 -11.71 -10.09
C PRO A 47 -7.93 -11.61 -8.84
N GLU A 48 -9.25 -11.57 -9.04
CA GLU A 48 -10.22 -11.69 -7.95
C GLU A 48 -10.41 -13.15 -7.56
N ASP A 49 -10.50 -13.41 -6.25
CA ASP A 49 -10.91 -14.70 -5.73
C ASP A 49 -12.44 -14.91 -5.89
N ARG A 50 -12.93 -16.11 -5.52
CA ARG A 50 -14.37 -16.45 -5.61
C ARG A 50 -15.27 -15.58 -4.72
N LYS A 51 -14.70 -14.79 -3.81
CA LYS A 51 -15.39 -13.87 -2.91
C LYS A 51 -15.27 -12.41 -3.36
N GLY A 52 -14.59 -12.15 -4.49
CA GLY A 52 -14.35 -10.81 -5.03
C GLY A 52 -13.18 -10.06 -4.38
N ASN A 53 -12.29 -10.75 -3.65
CA ASN A 53 -11.10 -10.13 -3.07
C ASN A 53 -9.91 -10.20 -4.03
N ARG A 54 -9.09 -9.15 -4.03
CA ARG A 54 -7.76 -9.14 -4.66
C ARG A 54 -6.70 -9.17 -3.57
N VAL A 55 -5.62 -9.92 -3.79
CA VAL A 55 -4.50 -10.02 -2.85
C VAL A 55 -3.20 -9.69 -3.57
N LEU A 56 -2.47 -8.70 -3.03
CA LEU A 56 -1.11 -8.38 -3.46
C LEU A 56 -0.15 -8.82 -2.36
N GLU A 57 0.59 -9.90 -2.60
CA GLU A 57 1.53 -10.49 -1.64
C GLU A 57 2.96 -10.42 -2.17
N GLY A 58 3.92 -10.11 -1.29
CA GLY A 58 5.33 -10.10 -1.62
C GLY A 58 6.18 -9.26 -0.67
N TRP A 59 7.49 -9.27 -0.92
CA TRP A 59 8.44 -8.40 -0.24
C TRP A 59 8.52 -7.05 -0.93
N PHE A 60 8.46 -5.97 -0.16
CA PHE A 60 8.60 -4.61 -0.66
C PHE A 60 9.81 -3.94 0.01
N SER A 61 10.71 -3.44 -0.82
CA SER A 61 11.89 -2.71 -0.35
C SER A 61 11.54 -1.25 -0.10
N PHE A 62 11.95 -0.71 1.04
CA PHE A 62 11.98 0.74 1.26
C PHE A 62 12.94 1.39 0.26
N ASP A 63 12.60 2.59 -0.20
CA ASP A 63 13.53 3.39 -0.98
C ASP A 63 14.70 3.80 -0.07
N LYS A 64 15.94 3.54 -0.52
CA LYS A 64 17.15 3.86 0.24
C LYS A 64 17.48 5.36 0.29
N ASN A 65 16.72 6.18 -0.41
CA ASN A 65 17.01 7.60 -0.63
C ASN A 65 15.82 8.46 -0.20
N VAL A 66 15.73 8.74 1.10
CA VAL A 66 15.07 9.95 1.63
C VAL A 66 16.05 10.62 2.58
#